data_AF-A0A0F6IEW8-F1
#
_entry.id   AF-A0A0F6IEW8-F1
#
_cell.length_a   1.000
_cell.length_b   1.000
_cell.length_c   1.000
_cell.angle_alpha   90.00
_cell.angle_beta   90.00
_cell.angle_gamma   90.00
#
_symmetry.space_group_name_H-M   'P 1'
#
loop_
_entity.id
_entity.type
_entity.pdbx_description
1 polymer ?
#
loop_
_entity_poly.entity_id
_entity_poly.type
_entity_poly.pdbx_seq_one_letter_code
_entity_poly.pdbx_strand_id
1 'polypeptide(L)'
;MFLGYTVYSFGLLLMYLYSFGSYEGTRVASFTRYMGIFLLAWTVVTWGFMLSTGEQKEKNSPKIVQGLFVIFILFLTPIKSALFALTQPKPLPVRMEIKKILSNTIPNLKRGERVYVIWQNTTGFEPWIISYELSPRNSTSVASSGWSLGRPYYEGDVWTSDIDPKTWSEGVLVNYDFLLLASVDEYFWSRYASVFKSTLNLKSNKLFRIVKKENGKIDLEVVDLTSNPKSEN
;
A
#
# COMPACT_ATOMS: atom_id res chain seq x y z
N MET A 1 13.01 -10.41 -28.82
CA MET A 1 11.67 -9.91 -28.44
C MET A 1 10.65 -11.05 -28.28
N PHE A 2 10.30 -11.80 -29.34
CA PHE A 2 9.26 -12.85 -29.28
C PHE A 2 9.52 -13.95 -28.25
N LEU A 3 10.70 -14.56 -28.25
CA LEU A 3 11.05 -15.58 -27.25
C LEU A 3 10.93 -15.04 -25.81
N GLY A 4 11.43 -13.83 -25.57
CA GLY A 4 11.33 -13.17 -24.26
C GLY A 4 9.89 -12.89 -23.85
N TYR A 5 9.03 -12.48 -24.78
CA TYR A 5 7.61 -12.26 -24.53
C TYR A 5 6.90 -13.56 -24.17
N THR A 6 7.17 -14.65 -24.90
CA THR A 6 6.59 -15.97 -24.63
C THR A 6 7.03 -16.49 -23.27
N VAL A 7 8.33 -16.44 -22.96
CA VAL A 7 8.86 -16.90 -21.66
C VAL A 7 8.29 -16.05 -20.51
N TYR A 8 8.24 -14.72 -20.66
CA TYR A 8 7.70 -13.83 -19.64
C TYR A 8 6.20 -14.08 -19.40
N SER A 9 5.41 -14.18 -20.47
CA SER A 9 3.96 -14.42 -20.39
C SER A 9 3.65 -15.78 -19.78
N PHE A 10 4.43 -16.81 -20.14
CA PHE A 10 4.29 -18.14 -19.55
C PHE A 10 4.65 -18.14 -18.07
N GLY A 11 5.74 -17.48 -17.67
CA GLY A 11 6.10 -17.32 -16.25
C GLY A 11 5.02 -16.55 -15.47
N LEU A 12 4.45 -15.50 -16.07
CA LEU A 12 3.35 -14.76 -15.48
C LEU A 12 2.10 -15.65 -15.30
N LEU A 13 1.77 -16.47 -16.29
CA LEU A 13 0.68 -17.45 -16.19
C LEU A 13 0.90 -18.41 -15.01
N LEU A 14 2.12 -18.94 -14.84
CA LEU A 14 2.42 -19.80 -13.69
C LEU A 14 2.23 -19.06 -12.35
N MET A 15 2.62 -17.78 -12.27
CA MET A 15 2.37 -16.97 -11.08
C MET A 15 0.87 -16.79 -10.81
N TYR A 16 0.06 -16.58 -11.84
CA TYR A 16 -1.40 -16.50 -11.73
C TYR A 16 -2.04 -17.80 -11.26
N LEU A 17 -1.49 -18.95 -11.65
CA LEU A 17 -2.02 -20.26 -11.27
C LEU A 17 -1.59 -20.72 -9.87
N TYR A 18 -0.37 -20.39 -9.45
CA TYR A 18 0.24 -21.00 -8.27
C TYR A 18 0.65 -20.03 -7.16
N SER A 19 0.76 -18.73 -7.44
CA SER A 19 1.33 -17.75 -6.49
C SER A 19 0.31 -16.69 -6.07
N PHE A 20 -0.47 -16.15 -7.00
CA PHE A 20 -1.44 -15.11 -6.69
C PHE A 20 -2.65 -15.65 -5.94
N GLY A 21 -3.04 -14.93 -4.87
CA GLY A 21 -4.22 -15.26 -4.09
C GLY A 21 -5.52 -15.07 -4.87
N SER A 22 -6.63 -15.58 -4.32
CA SER A 22 -7.95 -15.65 -4.98
C SER A 22 -8.41 -14.33 -5.58
N TYR A 23 -8.10 -13.21 -4.92
CA TYR A 23 -8.43 -11.87 -5.41
C TYR A 23 -7.66 -11.48 -6.68
N GLU A 24 -6.33 -11.58 -6.66
CA GLU A 24 -5.47 -11.21 -7.79
C GLU A 24 -5.61 -12.20 -8.94
N GLY A 25 -5.63 -13.51 -8.62
CA GLY A 25 -5.63 -14.61 -9.59
C GLY A 25 -6.87 -14.62 -10.48
N THR A 26 -8.07 -14.58 -9.87
CA THR A 26 -9.34 -14.70 -10.61
C THR A 26 -9.72 -13.44 -11.39
N ARG A 27 -9.30 -12.26 -10.91
CA ARG A 27 -9.65 -10.96 -11.50
C ARG A 27 -8.62 -10.45 -12.49
N VAL A 28 -7.48 -11.15 -12.60
CA VAL A 28 -6.35 -10.75 -13.42
C VAL A 28 -5.86 -9.32 -13.09
N ALA A 29 -6.00 -8.93 -11.81
CA ALA A 29 -5.99 -7.53 -11.38
C ALA A 29 -4.65 -6.81 -11.61
N SER A 30 -3.55 -7.56 -11.60
CA SER A 30 -2.21 -7.02 -11.85
C SER A 30 -1.66 -7.28 -13.26
N PHE A 31 -2.43 -7.88 -14.17
CA PHE A 31 -1.91 -8.33 -15.47
C PHE A 31 -1.44 -7.18 -16.34
N THR A 32 -2.25 -6.14 -16.47
CA THR A 32 -1.88 -4.93 -17.21
C THR A 32 -0.61 -4.30 -16.66
N ARG A 33 -0.38 -4.38 -15.35
CA ARG A 33 0.82 -3.83 -14.70
C ARG A 33 2.07 -4.64 -15.07
N TYR A 34 2.01 -5.96 -14.93
CA TYR A 34 3.15 -6.83 -15.23
C TYR A 34 3.46 -6.86 -16.72
N MET A 35 2.45 -7.04 -17.57
CA MET A 35 2.63 -7.01 -19.02
C MET A 35 3.10 -5.63 -19.49
N GLY A 36 2.56 -4.56 -18.90
CA GLY A 36 2.96 -3.18 -19.19
C GLY A 36 4.44 -2.93 -18.91
N ILE A 37 5.00 -3.48 -17.82
CA ILE A 37 6.44 -3.35 -17.52
C ILE A 37 7.29 -4.01 -18.60
N PHE A 38 6.94 -5.22 -19.02
CA PHE A 38 7.67 -5.93 -20.09
C PHE A 38 7.64 -5.13 -21.40
N LEU A 39 6.45 -4.68 -21.81
CA LEU A 39 6.28 -3.90 -23.04
C LEU A 39 7.02 -2.57 -22.97
N LEU A 40 6.92 -1.85 -21.85
CA LEU A 40 7.61 -0.58 -21.64
C LEU A 40 9.14 -0.74 -21.74
N ALA A 41 9.70 -1.77 -21.09
CA ALA A 41 11.13 -2.04 -21.15
C ALA A 41 11.59 -2.30 -22.59
N TRP A 42 10.85 -3.11 -23.35
CA TRP A 42 11.18 -3.37 -24.75
C TRP A 42 10.99 -2.14 -25.64
N THR A 43 10.00 -1.29 -25.39
CA THR A 43 9.86 0.00 -26.07
C THR A 43 11.13 0.84 -25.88
N VAL A 44 11.64 0.97 -24.65
CA VAL A 44 12.88 1.72 -24.36
C VAL A 44 14.09 1.10 -25.07
N VAL A 45 14.21 -0.23 -25.08
CA VAL A 45 15.31 -0.92 -25.78
C VAL A 45 15.25 -0.68 -27.29
N THR A 46 14.08 -0.86 -27.91
CA THR A 46 13.90 -0.60 -29.35
C THR A 46 14.14 0.87 -29.71
N TRP A 47 13.72 1.79 -28.84
CA TRP A 47 14.01 3.22 -28.96
C TRP A 47 15.52 3.49 -28.96
N GLY A 48 16.26 2.89 -28.02
CA GLY A 48 17.72 3.01 -27.95
C GLY A 48 18.42 2.49 -29.21
N PHE A 49 17.99 1.34 -29.76
CA PHE A 49 18.54 0.84 -31.02
C PHE A 49 18.25 1.77 -32.19
N MET A 50 17.02 2.30 -32.30
CA MET A 50 16.67 3.27 -33.35
C MET A 50 17.56 4.52 -33.30
N LEU A 51 17.89 5.02 -32.10
CA LEU A 51 18.82 6.14 -31.94
C LEU A 51 20.24 5.78 -32.39
N SER A 52 20.73 4.57 -32.06
CA SER A 52 22.08 4.11 -32.42
C SER A 52 22.28 3.88 -33.93
N THR A 53 21.22 3.50 -34.65
CA THR A 53 21.27 3.29 -36.11
C THR A 53 21.31 4.58 -36.93
N GLY A 54 21.04 5.74 -36.30
CA GLY A 54 21.02 7.05 -36.96
C GLY A 54 22.38 7.66 -37.27
N GLU A 55 23.49 7.00 -36.89
CA GLU A 55 24.86 7.45 -37.18
C GLU A 55 25.40 6.96 -38.53
N GLN A 56 24.68 6.09 -39.24
CA GLN A 56 25.05 5.69 -40.60
C GLN A 56 24.68 6.78 -41.62
N LYS A 57 25.58 7.00 -42.58
CA LYS A 57 25.71 8.11 -43.56
C LYS A 57 24.48 8.49 -44.41
N GLU A 58 23.30 7.92 -44.19
CA GLU A 58 22.10 8.30 -44.94
C GLU A 58 21.46 9.59 -44.43
N LYS A 59 21.22 10.51 -45.38
CA LYS A 59 20.76 11.87 -45.17
C LYS A 59 19.27 11.85 -44.74
N ASN A 60 19.01 12.00 -43.44
CA ASN A 60 17.72 12.34 -42.81
C ASN A 60 16.63 11.26 -42.65
N SER A 61 16.63 10.16 -43.40
CA SER A 61 15.62 9.07 -43.25
C SER A 61 15.44 8.53 -41.81
N PRO A 62 16.51 8.21 -41.04
CA PRO A 62 16.34 7.63 -39.70
C PRO A 62 15.72 8.61 -38.68
N LYS A 63 15.89 9.93 -38.87
CA LYS A 63 15.34 10.95 -37.96
C LYS A 63 13.83 11.13 -38.11
N ILE A 64 13.30 10.98 -39.32
CA ILE A 64 11.85 11.05 -39.58
C ILE A 64 11.14 9.88 -38.92
N VAL A 65 11.70 8.66 -39.04
CA VAL A 65 11.15 7.45 -38.42
C VAL A 65 11.16 7.56 -36.89
N GLN A 66 12.25 8.06 -36.31
CA GLN A 66 12.33 8.35 -34.88
C GLN A 66 11.26 9.37 -34.45
N GLY A 67 11.12 10.49 -35.18
CA GLY A 67 10.11 11.51 -34.89
C GLY A 67 8.67 10.98 -34.92
N LEU A 68 8.33 10.17 -35.93
CA LEU A 68 7.03 9.51 -36.03
C LEU A 68 6.79 8.53 -34.88
N PHE A 69 7.82 7.83 -34.43
CA PHE A 69 7.72 6.92 -33.29
C PHE A 69 7.49 7.66 -31.96
N VAL A 70 8.12 8.83 -31.74
CA VAL A 70 7.78 9.69 -30.58
C VAL A 70 6.31 10.10 -30.64
N ILE A 71 5.87 10.61 -31.80
CA ILE A 71 4.50 11.08 -31.99
C ILE A 71 3.51 9.95 -31.73
N PHE A 72 3.80 8.74 -32.20
CA PHE A 72 2.98 7.55 -31.95
C PHE A 72 2.90 7.19 -30.45
N ILE A 73 4.03 7.21 -29.72
CA ILE A 73 4.04 6.97 -28.27
C ILE A 73 3.24 8.06 -27.53
N LEU A 74 3.39 9.32 -27.93
CA LEU A 74 2.63 10.44 -27.35
C LEU A 74 1.12 10.30 -27.63
N PHE A 75 0.73 9.81 -28.81
CA PHE A 75 -0.66 9.51 -29.17
C PHE A 75 -1.25 8.34 -28.37
N LEU A 76 -0.45 7.30 -28.10
CA LEU A 76 -0.86 6.16 -27.29
C LEU A 76 -0.86 6.43 -25.79
N THR A 77 -0.17 7.49 -25.35
CA THR A 77 -0.12 7.85 -23.93
C THR A 77 -1.49 8.35 -23.50
N PRO A 78 -2.11 7.76 -22.45
CA PRO A 78 -3.37 8.27 -21.94
C PRO A 78 -3.22 9.74 -21.59
N ILE A 79 -4.14 10.58 -22.08
CA ILE A 79 -4.12 12.05 -21.86
C ILE A 79 -3.97 12.37 -20.36
N LYS A 80 -4.59 11.55 -19.49
CA LYS A 80 -4.45 11.68 -18.03
C LYS A 80 -3.01 11.56 -17.54
N SER A 81 -2.21 10.65 -18.11
CA SER A 81 -0.80 10.45 -17.76
C SER A 81 0.10 11.58 -18.27
N ALA A 82 -0.18 12.08 -19.49
CA ALA A 82 0.54 13.24 -20.02
C ALA A 82 0.23 14.50 -19.18
N LEU A 83 -1.04 14.70 -18.84
CA LEU A 83 -1.48 15.80 -17.98
C LEU A 83 -0.87 15.67 -16.58
N PHE A 84 -0.79 14.47 -16.02
CA PHE A 84 -0.13 14.19 -14.75
C PHE A 84 1.33 14.68 -14.74
N ALA A 85 2.08 14.45 -15.83
CA ALA A 85 3.47 14.92 -15.93
C ALA A 85 3.57 16.45 -16.04
N LEU A 86 2.61 17.09 -16.69
CA LEU A 86 2.60 18.54 -16.95
C LEU A 86 2.06 19.37 -15.78
N THR A 87 1.10 18.87 -15.00
CA THR A 87 0.31 19.70 -14.08
C THR A 87 0.63 19.53 -12.59
N GLN A 88 1.67 18.78 -12.22
CA GLN A 88 2.00 18.43 -10.81
C GLN A 88 0.74 18.16 -9.96
N PRO A 89 0.09 17.01 -10.17
CA PRO A 89 -1.24 16.77 -9.63
C PRO A 89 -1.29 16.88 -8.12
N LYS A 90 -2.38 17.46 -7.63
CA LYS A 90 -2.64 17.55 -6.21
C LYS A 90 -2.67 16.15 -5.60
N PRO A 91 -2.12 15.97 -4.38
CA PRO A 91 -2.22 14.70 -3.69
C PRO A 91 -3.70 14.31 -3.52
N LEU A 92 -3.97 13.00 -3.65
CA LEU A 92 -5.32 12.47 -3.48
C LEU A 92 -5.89 12.90 -2.11
N PRO A 93 -7.18 13.27 -2.01
CA PRO A 93 -7.80 13.69 -0.75
C PRO A 93 -7.57 12.72 0.40
N VAL A 94 -7.74 11.41 0.14
CA VAL A 94 -7.49 10.34 1.11
C VAL A 94 -6.06 10.34 1.65
N ARG A 95 -5.06 10.68 0.83
CA ARG A 95 -3.67 10.79 1.27
C ARG A 95 -3.48 11.99 2.18
N MET A 96 -4.19 13.09 1.93
CA MET A 96 -4.15 14.27 2.80
C MET A 96 -4.79 13.97 4.16
N GLU A 97 -5.90 13.24 4.19
CA GLU A 97 -6.55 12.79 5.42
C GLU A 97 -5.63 11.88 6.24
N ILE A 98 -5.00 10.90 5.60
CA ILE A 98 -4.05 10.00 6.25
C ILE A 98 -2.84 10.78 6.78
N LYS A 99 -2.31 11.74 6.01
CA LYS A 99 -1.23 12.61 6.49
C LYS A 99 -1.63 13.40 7.74
N LYS A 100 -2.89 13.83 7.84
CA LYS A 100 -3.41 14.51 9.04
C LYS A 100 -3.53 13.56 10.24
N ILE A 101 -3.90 12.31 10.02
CA ILE A 101 -3.89 11.28 11.09
C ILE A 101 -2.45 11.04 11.56
N LEU A 102 -1.52 10.93 10.60
CA LEU A 102 -0.13 10.60 10.89
C LEU A 102 0.69 11.77 11.44
N SER A 103 0.33 13.03 11.17
CA SER A 103 1.03 14.19 11.73
C SER A 103 1.02 14.19 13.26
N ASN A 104 -0.03 13.65 13.87
CA ASN A 104 -0.14 13.52 15.32
C ASN A 104 0.42 12.17 15.82
N THR A 105 0.53 11.18 14.94
CA THR A 105 1.01 9.83 15.28
C THR A 105 2.53 9.77 15.28
N ILE A 106 3.18 10.25 14.21
CA ILE A 106 4.64 10.14 13.98
C ILE A 106 5.48 10.73 15.12
N PRO A 107 5.15 11.89 15.71
CA PRO A 107 5.93 12.45 16.82
C PRO A 107 6.00 11.53 18.05
N ASN A 108 5.02 10.66 18.23
CA ASN A 108 4.96 9.71 19.35
C ASN A 108 5.74 8.42 19.10
N LEU A 109 6.22 8.21 17.87
CA LEU A 109 6.93 7.00 17.44
C LEU A 109 8.44 7.24 17.38
N LYS A 110 9.20 6.42 18.10
CA LYS A 110 10.64 6.27 17.91
C LYS A 110 10.90 5.44 16.66
N ARG A 111 12.08 5.66 16.06
CA ARG A 111 12.52 4.86 14.90
C ARG A 111 12.62 3.39 15.28
N GLY A 112 12.11 2.51 14.42
CA GLY A 112 12.13 1.06 14.61
C GLY A 112 10.94 0.48 15.39
N GLU A 113 10.15 1.31 16.09
CA GLU A 113 8.92 0.84 16.75
C GLU A 113 7.92 0.32 15.71
N ARG A 114 7.21 -0.76 16.04
CA ARG A 114 6.28 -1.47 15.15
C ARG A 114 4.86 -1.03 15.42
N VAL A 115 4.12 -0.71 14.36
CA VAL A 115 2.75 -0.18 14.45
C VAL A 115 1.76 -1.17 13.85
N TYR A 116 0.85 -1.70 14.67
CA TYR A 116 -0.31 -2.43 14.19
C TYR A 116 -1.36 -1.43 13.71
N VAL A 117 -1.84 -1.57 12.48
CA VAL A 117 -2.80 -0.65 11.87
C VAL A 117 -4.15 -1.35 11.74
N ILE A 118 -5.20 -0.73 12.26
CA ILE A 118 -6.59 -1.13 12.02
C ILE A 118 -7.26 -0.14 11.06
N TRP A 119 -7.81 -0.69 9.99
CA TRP A 119 -8.68 -0.01 9.05
C TRP A 119 -9.78 -0.97 8.59
N GLN A 120 -10.97 -0.89 9.16
CA GLN A 120 -12.07 -1.79 8.84
C GLN A 120 -12.65 -1.53 7.44
N ASN A 121 -13.15 -2.60 6.81
CA ASN A 121 -13.97 -2.55 5.59
C ASN A 121 -13.37 -1.70 4.44
N THR A 122 -12.12 -2.00 4.08
CA THR A 122 -11.45 -1.40 2.91
C THR A 122 -10.82 -2.48 2.03
N THR A 123 -10.69 -2.18 0.73
CA THR A 123 -9.91 -2.95 -0.23
C THR A 123 -8.40 -2.72 -0.14
N GLY A 124 -7.94 -1.92 0.83
CA GLY A 124 -6.54 -1.84 1.25
C GLY A 124 -5.78 -0.57 0.83
N PHE A 125 -6.37 0.35 0.07
CA PHE A 125 -5.64 1.52 -0.42
C PHE A 125 -5.09 2.40 0.71
N GLU A 126 -5.92 2.67 1.72
CA GLU A 126 -5.60 3.52 2.87
C GLU A 126 -4.54 2.92 3.80
N PRO A 127 -4.63 1.65 4.25
CA PRO A 127 -3.57 1.05 5.06
C PRO A 127 -2.24 0.97 4.31
N TRP A 128 -2.24 0.79 2.97
CA TRP A 128 -1.01 0.88 2.19
C TRP A 128 -0.42 2.29 2.15
N ILE A 129 -1.24 3.34 2.09
CA ILE A 129 -0.76 4.73 2.25
C ILE A 129 -0.15 4.92 3.63
N ILE A 130 -0.80 4.44 4.71
CA ILE A 130 -0.24 4.52 6.07
C ILE A 130 1.13 3.84 6.12
N SER A 131 1.23 2.61 5.59
CA SER A 131 2.49 1.88 5.58
C SER A 131 3.57 2.59 4.77
N TYR A 132 3.21 3.24 3.67
CA TYR A 132 4.14 4.04 2.87
C TYR A 132 4.66 5.25 3.65
N GLU A 133 3.77 6.01 4.30
CA GLU A 133 4.13 7.23 5.03
C GLU A 133 4.93 6.94 6.32
N LEU A 134 4.78 5.75 6.91
CA LEU A 134 5.57 5.32 8.07
C LEU A 134 6.92 4.69 7.68
N SER A 135 7.06 4.21 6.44
CA SER A 135 8.30 3.60 5.93
C SER A 135 9.35 4.65 5.56
N PRO A 136 10.66 4.37 5.72
CA PRO A 136 11.26 3.18 6.33
C PRO A 136 11.47 3.33 7.85
N ARG A 137 10.95 4.40 8.45
CA ARG A 137 11.20 4.74 9.86
C ARG A 137 10.60 3.68 10.80
N ASN A 138 9.41 3.19 10.47
CA ASN A 138 8.63 2.25 11.27
C ASN A 138 8.04 1.16 10.37
N SER A 139 7.97 -0.07 10.89
CA SER A 139 7.30 -1.18 10.20
C SER A 139 5.84 -1.29 10.65
N THR A 140 4.99 -1.80 9.77
CA THR A 140 3.54 -1.90 10.02
C THR A 140 3.02 -3.32 9.88
N SER A 141 1.84 -3.59 10.43
CA SER A 141 1.13 -4.87 10.25
C SER A 141 0.56 -5.11 8.86
N VAL A 142 0.49 -4.06 8.02
CA VAL A 142 -0.29 -4.06 6.76
C VAL A 142 0.12 -5.21 5.84
N ALA A 143 1.42 -5.46 5.70
CA ALA A 143 1.93 -6.52 4.82
C ALA A 143 1.89 -7.94 5.44
N SER A 144 1.85 -8.07 6.76
CA SER A 144 2.10 -9.35 7.46
C SER A 144 0.91 -9.90 8.24
N SER A 145 0.09 -9.04 8.84
CA SER A 145 -0.99 -9.44 9.74
C SER A 145 -2.35 -8.85 9.35
N GLY A 146 -2.39 -8.05 8.27
CA GLY A 146 -3.60 -7.40 7.79
C GLY A 146 -3.99 -6.16 8.59
N TRP A 147 -5.18 -5.63 8.29
CA TRP A 147 -5.69 -4.36 8.82
C TRP A 147 -7.19 -4.36 9.17
N SER A 148 -7.97 -5.31 8.65
CA SER A 148 -9.40 -5.45 8.96
C SER A 148 -9.59 -6.73 9.77
N LEU A 149 -10.41 -6.67 10.82
CA LEU A 149 -10.66 -7.77 11.74
C LEU A 149 -12.14 -8.09 11.85
N GLY A 150 -12.44 -9.37 12.06
CA GLY A 150 -13.80 -9.85 12.25
C GLY A 150 -14.27 -10.79 11.17
N ARG A 151 -15.59 -10.97 11.06
CA ARG A 151 -16.14 -11.75 9.95
C ARG A 151 -16.00 -10.94 8.64
N PRO A 152 -15.77 -11.62 7.50
CA PRO A 152 -15.80 -11.01 6.18
C PRO A 152 -17.04 -10.12 5.98
N TYR A 153 -16.86 -8.92 5.44
CA TYR A 153 -17.96 -7.97 5.23
C TYR A 153 -18.86 -8.34 4.04
N TYR A 154 -18.31 -9.10 3.09
CA TYR A 154 -19.00 -9.55 1.89
C TYR A 154 -18.34 -10.82 1.36
N GLU A 155 -19.02 -11.50 0.42
CA GLU A 155 -18.48 -12.70 -0.23
C GLU A 155 -17.22 -12.37 -1.03
N GLY A 156 -16.11 -13.05 -0.73
CA GLY A 156 -14.82 -12.80 -1.35
C GLY A 156 -14.01 -11.66 -0.72
N ASP A 157 -14.38 -11.17 0.46
CA ASP A 157 -13.53 -10.29 1.26
C ASP A 157 -12.31 -11.07 1.79
N VAL A 158 -11.15 -10.80 1.17
CA VAL A 158 -9.85 -11.40 1.52
C VAL A 158 -9.03 -10.52 2.47
N TRP A 159 -9.56 -9.37 2.88
CA TRP A 159 -8.81 -8.36 3.65
C TRP A 159 -9.16 -8.38 5.14
N THR A 160 -10.29 -8.99 5.49
CA THR A 160 -10.77 -9.10 6.87
C THR A 160 -10.41 -10.45 7.48
N SER A 161 -9.65 -10.43 8.57
CA SER A 161 -9.21 -11.63 9.28
C SER A 161 -10.15 -11.96 10.44
N ASP A 162 -10.77 -13.15 10.41
CA ASP A 162 -11.65 -13.64 11.48
C ASP A 162 -10.85 -14.24 12.64
N ILE A 163 -10.22 -13.37 13.43
CA ILE A 163 -9.41 -13.72 14.60
C ILE A 163 -10.19 -13.38 15.87
N ASP A 164 -10.28 -14.27 16.86
CA ASP A 164 -10.94 -13.93 18.12
C ASP A 164 -10.15 -12.86 18.91
N PRO A 165 -10.82 -12.06 19.78
CA PRO A 165 -10.18 -10.94 20.49
C PRO A 165 -9.00 -11.34 21.37
N LYS A 166 -9.02 -12.56 21.95
CA LYS A 166 -7.95 -13.03 22.82
C LYS A 166 -6.73 -13.41 21.99
N THR A 167 -6.92 -14.21 20.95
CA THR A 167 -5.82 -14.58 20.03
C THR A 167 -5.23 -13.36 19.33
N TRP A 168 -6.06 -12.39 18.95
CA TRP A 168 -5.57 -11.14 18.36
C TRP A 168 -4.72 -10.34 19.36
N SER A 169 -5.20 -10.15 20.60
CA SER A 169 -4.48 -9.33 21.58
C SER A 169 -3.22 -10.01 22.13
N GLU A 170 -3.32 -11.28 22.52
CA GLU A 170 -2.23 -12.02 23.17
C GLU A 170 -1.28 -12.71 22.18
N GLY A 171 -1.72 -12.99 20.94
CA GLY A 171 -0.92 -13.67 19.91
C GLY A 171 -0.37 -12.74 18.83
N VAL A 172 -1.11 -11.70 18.45
CA VAL A 172 -0.74 -10.81 17.34
C VAL A 172 -0.23 -9.47 17.86
N LEU A 173 -1.05 -8.73 18.61
CA LEU A 173 -0.71 -7.37 19.08
C LEU A 173 0.51 -7.35 19.99
N VAL A 174 0.78 -8.42 20.74
CA VAL A 174 1.98 -8.55 21.59
C VAL A 174 3.30 -8.36 20.81
N ASN A 175 3.27 -8.54 19.49
CA ASN A 175 4.41 -8.36 18.59
C ASN A 175 4.56 -6.93 18.07
N TYR A 176 3.79 -5.97 18.58
CA TYR A 176 3.83 -4.58 18.16
C TYR A 176 4.03 -3.66 19.36
N ASP A 177 4.51 -2.45 19.10
CA ASP A 177 4.76 -1.44 20.14
C ASP A 177 3.57 -0.46 20.23
N PHE A 178 2.88 -0.25 19.11
CA PHE A 178 1.71 0.62 19.02
C PHE A 178 0.56 -0.02 18.24
N LEU A 179 -0.66 0.40 18.58
CA LEU A 179 -1.89 0.13 17.84
C LEU A 179 -2.48 1.45 17.35
N LEU A 180 -2.58 1.61 16.04
CA LEU A 180 -3.26 2.72 15.37
C LEU A 180 -4.65 2.27 14.92
N LEU A 181 -5.69 2.78 15.57
CA LEU A 181 -7.07 2.66 15.10
C LEU A 181 -7.36 3.79 14.10
N ALA A 182 -6.98 3.59 12.84
CA ALA A 182 -7.14 4.60 11.80
C ALA A 182 -8.61 4.71 11.36
N SER A 183 -9.27 3.57 11.11
CA SER A 183 -10.70 3.52 10.84
C SER A 183 -11.32 2.29 11.48
N VAL A 184 -12.29 2.49 12.37
CA VAL A 184 -13.02 1.43 13.06
C VAL A 184 -14.51 1.67 12.94
N ASP A 185 -15.27 0.59 12.92
CA ASP A 185 -16.73 0.60 12.84
C ASP A 185 -17.38 -0.07 14.06
N GLU A 186 -18.70 -0.10 14.08
CA GLU A 186 -19.47 -0.71 15.17
C GLU A 186 -19.20 -2.22 15.28
N TYR A 187 -18.95 -2.90 14.16
CA TYR A 187 -18.66 -4.32 14.16
C TYR A 187 -17.36 -4.64 14.91
N PHE A 188 -16.29 -3.89 14.63
CA PHE A 188 -15.04 -3.99 15.38
C PHE A 188 -15.27 -3.79 16.87
N TRP A 189 -15.98 -2.73 17.27
CA TRP A 189 -16.21 -2.46 18.69
C TRP A 189 -17.08 -3.53 19.36
N SER A 190 -18.11 -4.03 18.69
CA SER A 190 -18.98 -5.07 19.25
C SER A 190 -18.22 -6.33 19.66
N ARG A 191 -17.11 -6.63 18.96
CA ARG A 191 -16.33 -7.85 19.16
C ARG A 191 -15.04 -7.63 19.94
N TYR A 192 -14.32 -6.55 19.69
CA TYR A 192 -12.98 -6.32 20.24
C TYR A 192 -12.95 -5.31 21.40
N ALA A 193 -14.08 -4.69 21.78
CA ALA A 193 -14.11 -3.71 22.87
C ALA A 193 -13.56 -4.25 24.19
N SER A 194 -13.67 -5.56 24.47
CA SER A 194 -13.15 -6.18 25.70
C SER A 194 -11.62 -6.10 25.83
N VAL A 195 -10.90 -5.84 24.74
CA VAL A 195 -9.43 -5.64 24.75
C VAL A 195 -9.08 -4.23 25.28
N PHE A 196 -10.04 -3.31 25.24
CA PHE A 196 -9.86 -1.91 25.65
C PHE A 196 -10.45 -1.68 27.04
N LYS A 197 -9.86 -0.75 27.80
CA LYS A 197 -10.42 -0.35 29.10
C LYS A 197 -11.74 0.41 28.87
N SER A 198 -12.76 0.09 29.68
CA SER A 198 -14.18 0.54 29.55
C SER A 198 -14.41 2.06 29.50
N THR A 199 -13.40 2.88 29.74
CA THR A 199 -13.50 4.35 29.89
C THR A 199 -13.14 5.13 28.63
N LEU A 200 -12.89 4.45 27.51
CA LEU A 200 -12.43 5.10 26.29
C LEU A 200 -13.60 5.51 25.41
N ASN A 201 -13.64 6.79 25.00
CA ASN A 201 -14.58 7.25 23.99
C ASN A 201 -14.13 6.67 22.63
N LEU A 202 -14.80 5.58 22.23
CA LEU A 202 -14.41 4.64 21.17
C LEU A 202 -14.64 5.25 19.78
N LYS A 203 -13.63 5.93 19.24
CA LYS A 203 -13.68 6.54 17.90
C LYS A 203 -12.41 6.22 17.11
N SER A 204 -12.50 6.32 15.79
CA SER A 204 -11.36 6.29 14.87
C SER A 204 -10.33 7.38 15.20
N ASN A 205 -9.14 7.27 14.61
CA ASN A 205 -7.99 8.15 14.79
C ASN A 205 -7.47 8.17 16.22
N LYS A 206 -7.20 6.97 16.77
CA LYS A 206 -6.61 6.79 18.09
C LYS A 206 -5.33 5.97 18.01
N LEU A 207 -4.34 6.39 18.80
CA LEU A 207 -3.08 5.68 18.96
C LEU A 207 -2.99 5.14 20.38
N PHE A 208 -2.61 3.88 20.51
CA PHE A 208 -2.37 3.22 21.78
C PHE A 208 -0.94 2.72 21.83
N ARG A 209 -0.28 2.88 22.96
CA ARG A 209 0.95 2.16 23.29
C ARG A 209 0.58 0.79 23.85
N ILE A 210 1.26 -0.24 23.35
CA ILE A 210 1.04 -1.62 23.78
C ILE A 210 2.01 -1.91 24.93
N VAL A 211 1.47 -2.13 26.12
CA VAL A 211 2.25 -2.43 27.33
C VAL A 211 2.12 -3.91 27.64
N LYS A 212 3.24 -4.63 27.56
CA LYS A 212 3.29 -6.07 27.81
C LYS A 212 3.37 -6.31 29.32
N LYS A 213 2.52 -7.21 29.83
CA LYS A 213 2.54 -7.67 31.21
C LYS A 213 3.34 -8.97 31.33
N GLU A 214 3.85 -9.24 32.52
CA GLU A 214 4.67 -10.43 32.82
C GLU A 214 3.95 -11.76 32.56
N ASN A 215 2.62 -11.76 32.57
CA ASN A 215 1.80 -12.95 32.30
C ASN A 215 1.45 -13.16 30.81
N GLY A 216 2.10 -12.44 29.90
CA GLY A 216 1.83 -12.51 28.45
C GLY A 216 0.60 -11.74 27.98
N LYS A 217 -0.17 -11.13 28.90
CA LYS A 217 -1.26 -10.22 28.53
C LYS A 217 -0.73 -8.86 28.09
N ILE A 218 -1.56 -8.12 27.35
CA ILE A 218 -1.28 -6.75 26.99
C ILE A 218 -2.26 -5.79 27.66
N ASP A 219 -1.79 -4.58 27.95
CA ASP A 219 -2.61 -3.41 28.23
C ASP A 219 -2.42 -2.39 27.11
N LEU A 220 -3.48 -1.62 26.84
CA LEU A 220 -3.46 -0.52 25.88
C LEU A 220 -3.55 0.81 26.63
N GLU A 221 -2.52 1.64 26.47
CA GLU A 221 -2.45 2.99 27.02
C GLU A 221 -2.70 4.01 25.91
N VAL A 222 -3.63 4.94 26.13
CA VAL A 222 -3.91 5.99 25.15
C VAL A 222 -2.73 6.92 25.03
N VAL A 223 -2.35 7.21 23.79
CA VAL A 223 -1.40 8.27 23.49
C VAL A 223 -2.19 9.51 23.12
N ASP A 224 -1.98 10.60 23.86
CA ASP A 224 -2.69 11.83 23.62
C ASP A 224 -2.15 12.55 22.38
N LEU A 225 -2.89 12.40 21.29
CA LEU A 225 -2.57 12.99 19.97
C LEU A 225 -2.75 14.52 19.94
N THR A 226 -3.16 15.16 21.04
CA THR A 226 -3.29 16.62 21.16
C THR A 226 -2.00 17.32 21.58
N SER A 227 -0.95 16.55 21.94
CA SER A 227 0.35 17.13 22.27
C SER A 227 1.12 17.53 21.01
N ASN A 228 1.13 18.84 20.76
CA ASN A 228 2.03 19.49 19.82
C ASN A 228 3.47 18.98 20.09
N PRO A 229 4.24 18.52 19.09
CA PRO A 229 5.61 18.12 19.35
C PRO A 229 6.34 19.32 19.94
N LYS A 230 6.87 19.17 21.15
CA LYS A 230 7.94 20.03 21.63
C LYS A 230 9.01 19.95 20.54
N SER A 231 9.27 21.07 19.88
CA SER A 231 10.46 21.25 19.08
C SER A 231 11.65 20.98 19.99
N GLU A 232 12.25 19.80 19.89
CA GLU A 232 13.60 19.61 20.39
C GLU A 232 14.52 20.39 19.44
N ASN A 233 15.25 21.34 20.05
CA ASN A 233 16.17 22.29 19.44
C ASN A 233 17.30 21.62 18.65
#